data_AF-A0A956E1W1-F1
#
_entry.id   AF-A0A956E1W1-F1
#
_cell.length_a   1.000
_cell.length_b   1.000
_cell.length_c   1.000
_cell.angle_alpha   90.00
_cell.angle_beta   90.00
_cell.angle_gamma   90.00
#
_symmetry.space_group_name_H-M   'P 1'
#
loop_
_entity.id
_entity.type
_entity.pdbx_description
1 polymer ?
#
loop_
_entity_poly.entity_id
_entity_poly.type
_entity_poly.pdbx_seq_one_letter_code
_entity_poly.pdbx_strand_id
1 'polypeptide(L)'
;MTEDHLSALLGLAEAKKDNKGWHNTAEGRHITFYVGHEGGTLTIGRVEAIKRDGDLAVLRTVKGETFVVALVDAFAGHVDAAPKQAR
;
A
#
# COMPACT_ATOMS: atom_id res chain seq x y z
N MET A 1 4.14 -3.73 -10.79
CA MET A 1 2.72 -3.99 -10.49
C MET A 1 1.83 -3.25 -11.46
N THR A 2 0.71 -3.86 -11.87
CA THR A 2 -0.32 -3.21 -12.72
C THR A 2 -1.31 -2.40 -11.89
N GLU A 3 -2.09 -1.55 -12.55
CA GLU A 3 -3.16 -0.79 -11.87
C GLU A 3 -4.25 -1.69 -11.30
N ASP A 4 -4.60 -2.77 -11.99
CA ASP A 4 -5.57 -3.76 -11.50
C ASP A 4 -5.09 -4.42 -10.21
N HIS A 5 -3.80 -4.76 -10.13
CA HIS A 5 -3.22 -5.37 -8.94
C HIS A 5 -3.24 -4.39 -7.75
N LEU A 6 -2.89 -3.12 -7.98
CA LEU A 6 -3.02 -2.11 -6.92
C LEU A 6 -4.48 -1.92 -6.51
N SER A 7 -5.40 -1.84 -7.46
CA SER A 7 -6.84 -1.67 -7.20
C SER A 7 -7.40 -2.82 -6.38
N ALA A 8 -6.97 -4.06 -6.64
CA ALA A 8 -7.34 -5.22 -5.83
C ALA A 8 -6.84 -5.11 -4.38
N LEU A 9 -5.58 -4.67 -4.17
CA LEU A 9 -5.04 -4.44 -2.82
C LEU A 9 -5.80 -3.35 -2.06
N LEU A 10 -6.12 -2.23 -2.74
CA LEU A 10 -6.90 -1.14 -2.15
C LEU A 10 -8.31 -1.61 -1.79
N GLY A 11 -8.95 -2.43 -2.63
CA GLY A 11 -10.25 -3.04 -2.34
C GLY A 11 -10.20 -3.97 -1.12
N LEU A 12 -9.20 -4.86 -1.05
CA LEU A 12 -8.99 -5.75 0.10
C LEU A 12 -8.72 -4.98 1.41
N ALA A 13 -8.02 -3.85 1.32
CA ALA A 13 -7.76 -2.99 2.47
C ALA A 13 -8.95 -2.07 2.81
N GLU A 14 -10.08 -2.17 2.09
CA GLU A 14 -11.24 -1.28 2.21
C GLU A 14 -10.84 0.21 2.16
N ALA A 15 -9.87 0.52 1.29
CA ALA A 15 -9.28 1.84 1.24
C ALA A 15 -10.24 2.87 0.62
N LYS A 16 -10.31 4.05 1.24
CA LYS A 16 -11.14 5.18 0.80
C LYS A 16 -10.27 6.30 0.28
N LYS A 17 -10.61 6.80 -0.90
CA LYS A 17 -9.94 7.94 -1.52
C LYS A 17 -10.38 9.25 -0.84
N ASP A 18 -9.43 10.08 -0.46
CA ASP A 18 -9.69 11.42 0.07
C ASP A 18 -9.58 12.52 -1.00
N ASN A 19 -9.90 13.76 -0.61
CA ASN A 19 -9.86 14.93 -1.49
C ASN A 19 -8.44 15.32 -1.96
N LYS A 20 -7.40 14.72 -1.38
CA LYS A 20 -5.98 14.94 -1.74
C LYS A 20 -5.42 13.82 -2.60
N GLY A 21 -6.25 12.83 -2.96
CA GLY A 21 -5.91 11.68 -3.80
C GLY A 21 -5.25 10.52 -3.06
N TRP A 22 -5.23 10.53 -1.73
CA TRP A 22 -4.76 9.39 -0.94
C TRP A 22 -5.87 8.37 -0.77
N HIS A 23 -5.53 7.09 -0.95
CA HIS A 23 -6.34 5.96 -0.55
C HIS A 23 -5.91 5.57 0.86
N ASN A 24 -6.72 5.93 1.85
CA ASN A 24 -6.49 5.60 3.25
C ASN A 24 -7.14 4.25 3.53
N THR A 25 -6.39 3.28 4.05
CA THR A 25 -6.91 1.95 4.39
C THR A 25 -7.93 2.04 5.53
N ALA A 26 -8.81 1.05 5.63
CA ALA A 26 -9.72 0.98 6.77
C ALA A 26 -8.94 0.79 8.09
N GLU A 27 -9.56 1.19 9.20
CA GLU A 27 -8.96 1.06 10.52
C GLU A 27 -8.55 -0.39 10.81
N GLY A 28 -7.33 -0.57 11.33
CA GLY A 28 -6.78 -1.90 11.61
C GLY A 28 -6.41 -2.73 10.37
N ARG A 29 -6.51 -2.16 9.16
CA ARG A 29 -5.99 -2.78 7.93
C ARG A 29 -4.77 -2.01 7.44
N HIS A 30 -3.74 -2.76 7.10
CA HIS A 30 -2.55 -2.21 6.48
C HIS A 30 -2.12 -3.07 5.31
N ILE A 31 -1.42 -2.43 4.39
CA ILE A 31 -0.83 -3.11 3.24
C ILE A 31 0.67 -3.20 3.47
N THR A 32 1.26 -4.34 3.18
CA THR A 32 2.72 -4.47 3.03
C THR A 32 3.04 -4.61 1.56
N PHE A 33 3.98 -3.81 1.07
CA PHE A 33 4.44 -3.82 -0.31
C PHE A 33 5.82 -4.48 -0.43
N TYR A 34 6.00 -5.28 -1.48
CA TYR A 34 7.28 -5.87 -1.84
C TYR A 34 7.74 -5.25 -3.17
N VAL A 35 8.90 -4.61 -3.11
CA VAL A 35 9.48 -3.87 -4.23
C VAL A 35 10.84 -4.48 -4.55
N GLY A 36 11.13 -4.65 -5.83
CA GLY A 36 12.41 -5.17 -6.31
C GLY A 36 12.88 -4.41 -7.54
N HIS A 37 14.15 -4.01 -7.56
CA HIS A 37 14.77 -3.31 -8.68
C HIS A 37 16.25 -3.71 -8.77
N GLU A 38 16.69 -4.17 -9.95
CA GLU A 38 18.09 -4.56 -10.24
C GLU A 38 18.76 -5.46 -9.18
N GLY A 39 18.00 -6.42 -8.63
CA GLY A 39 18.51 -7.36 -7.62
C GLY A 39 18.45 -6.83 -6.17
N GLY A 40 18.14 -5.55 -5.97
CA GLY A 40 17.76 -5.00 -4.68
C GLY A 40 16.31 -5.34 -4.33
N THR A 41 16.02 -5.56 -3.04
CA THR A 41 14.66 -5.79 -2.54
C THR A 41 14.36 -4.89 -1.35
N LEU A 42 13.11 -4.45 -1.26
CA LEU A 42 12.61 -3.62 -0.18
C LEU A 42 11.21 -4.12 0.24
N THR A 43 11.04 -4.35 1.54
CA THR A 43 9.73 -4.63 2.14
C THR A 43 9.24 -3.39 2.89
N ILE A 44 8.12 -2.83 2.46
CA ILE A 44 7.51 -1.64 3.08
C ILE A 44 6.25 -2.10 3.82
N GLY A 45 6.37 -2.32 5.13
CA GLY A 45 5.30 -2.83 5.97
C GLY A 45 4.37 -1.77 6.53
N ARG A 46 3.16 -2.19 6.92
CA ARG A 46 2.16 -1.38 7.63
C ARG A 46 1.85 -0.03 6.94
N VAL A 47 1.64 -0.06 5.63
CA VAL A 47 1.18 1.09 4.84
C VAL A 47 -0.31 1.33 5.10
N GLU A 48 -0.65 2.56 5.48
CA GLU A 48 -2.01 3.00 5.79
C GLU A 48 -2.57 4.00 4.76
N ALA A 49 -1.72 4.62 3.95
CA ALA A 49 -2.16 5.54 2.91
C ALA A 49 -1.32 5.41 1.66
N ILE A 50 -2.00 5.35 0.50
CA ILE A 50 -1.38 5.19 -0.81
C ILE A 50 -1.88 6.27 -1.75
N LYS A 51 -0.96 7.02 -2.36
CA LYS A 51 -1.27 7.99 -3.41
C LYS A 51 -0.57 7.62 -4.71
N ARG A 52 -1.31 7.71 -5.81
CA ARG A 52 -0.77 7.53 -7.17
C ARG A 52 -0.33 8.88 -7.72
N ASP A 53 0.82 8.88 -8.36
CA ASP A 53 1.37 10.03 -9.07
C ASP A 53 2.07 9.55 -10.35
N GLY A 54 1.30 9.48 -11.44
CA GLY A 54 1.74 8.83 -12.68
C GLY A 54 2.18 7.38 -12.45
N ASP A 55 3.42 7.07 -12.81
CA ASP A 55 4.01 5.74 -12.64
C ASP A 55 4.48 5.46 -11.20
N LEU A 56 4.43 6.46 -10.32
CA LEU A 56 4.88 6.33 -8.94
C LEU A 56 3.73 5.94 -8.00
N ALA A 57 4.10 5.26 -6.92
CA ALA A 57 3.28 5.06 -5.75
C ALA A 57 3.95 5.72 -4.54
N VAL A 58 3.23 6.64 -3.90
CA VAL A 58 3.62 7.26 -2.64
C VAL A 58 2.92 6.50 -1.52
N LEU A 59 3.71 5.88 -0.64
CA LEU A 59 3.25 5.01 0.43
C LEU A 59 3.56 5.66 1.77
N ARG A 60 2.56 5.78 2.64
CA ARG A 60 2.75 6.26 4.02
C ARG A 60 2.47 5.13 5.01
N THR A 61 3.43 4.87 5.89
CA THR A 61 3.27 3.88 6.96
C THR A 61 2.57 4.46 8.17
N VAL A 62 2.04 3.60 9.04
CA VAL A 62 1.47 4.00 10.34
C VAL A 62 2.46 4.71 11.26
N LYS A 63 3.78 4.59 10.98
CA LYS A 63 4.83 5.31 11.71
C LYS A 63 5.12 6.70 11.14
N GLY A 64 4.41 7.11 10.08
CA GLY A 64 4.61 8.38 9.40
C GLY A 64 5.75 8.38 8.37
N GLU A 65 6.41 7.24 8.14
CA GLU A 65 7.43 7.13 7.09
C GLU A 65 6.76 7.21 5.72
N THR A 66 7.40 7.93 4.79
CA THR A 66 6.90 8.08 3.42
C THR A 66 7.91 7.49 2.45
N PHE A 67 7.44 6.59 1.59
CA PHE A 67 8.23 5.96 0.53
C PHE A 67 7.66 6.37 -0.82
N VAL A 68 8.54 6.60 -1.80
CA VAL A 68 8.16 6.82 -3.19
C VAL A 68 8.82 5.72 -3.99
N VAL A 69 8.01 4.92 -4.68
CA VAL A 69 8.50 3.77 -5.47
C VAL A 69 7.88 3.80 -6.85
N ALA A 70 8.61 3.30 -7.85
CA ALA A 70 8.00 3.03 -9.15
C ALA A 70 7.02 1.86 -9.00
N LEU A 71 5.80 2.01 -9.50
CA LEU A 71 4.80 0.94 -9.37
C LEU A 71 5.25 -0.31 -10.11
N VAL A 72 5.98 -0.16 -11.21
CA VAL A 72 6.51 -1.27 -12.01
C VAL A 72 7.43 -2.19 -11.18
N ASP A 73 8.22 -1.64 -10.25
CA ASP A 73 9.14 -2.38 -9.39
C ASP A 73 8.44 -3.08 -8.21
N ALA A 74 7.25 -2.61 -7.82
CA ALA A 74 6.44 -3.31 -6.83
C ALA A 74 5.87 -4.58 -7.46
N PHE A 75 6.28 -5.77 -7.02
CA PHE A 75 5.84 -7.02 -7.64
C PHE A 75 4.70 -7.70 -6.87
N ALA A 76 4.55 -7.39 -5.58
CA ALA A 76 3.49 -7.94 -4.74
C ALA A 76 3.10 -7.00 -3.60
N GLY A 77 1.93 -7.24 -3.04
CA GLY A 77 1.53 -6.74 -1.74
C GLY A 77 0.61 -7.71 -1.04
N HIS A 78 0.46 -7.55 0.28
CA HIS A 78 -0.56 -8.27 1.05
C HIS A 78 -1.25 -7.31 2.01
N VAL A 79 -2.48 -7.64 2.38
CA VAL A 79 -3.26 -6.91 3.38
C VAL A 79 -3.27 -7.71 4.67
N ASP A 80 -2.95 -7.06 5.79
CA ASP A 80 -3.02 -7.68 7.10
C ASP A 80 -4.45 -8.14 7.41
N ALA A 81 -4.58 -9.29 8.09
CA ALA A 81 -5.87 -9.73 8.58
C ALA A 81 -6.43 -8.69 9.56
N ALA A 82 -7.71 -8.35 9.41
CA ALA A 82 -8.38 -7.47 10.35
C ALA A 82 -8.20 -8.02 11.78
N PRO A 83 -7.85 -7.17 12.77
CA PRO A 83 -7.69 -7.64 14.14
C PRO A 83 -8.98 -8.34 14.57
N LYS A 84 -8.86 -9.63 14.88
CA LYS A 84 -9.96 -10.44 15.38
C LYS A 84 -10.39 -9.79 16.69
N GLN A 85 -11.53 -9.09 16.73
CA GLN A 85 -12.07 -8.53 17.96
C GLN A 85 -12.12 -9.66 18.99
N ALA A 86 -11.28 -9.56 20.03
CA ALA A 86 -11.36 -10.44 21.17
C ALA A 86 -12.72 -10.16 21.83
N ARG A 87 -13.60 -11.18 21.82
CA ARG A 87 -14.84 -11.18 22.59
C ARG A 87 -14.55 -11.34 24.06
#